data_AF-A0A1U7CLK0-F1
#
_entry.id   AF-A0A1U7CLK0-F1
#
_cell.length_a   1.000
_cell.length_b   1.000
_cell.length_c   1.000
_cell.angle_alpha   90.00
_cell.angle_beta   90.00
_cell.angle_gamma   90.00
#
_symmetry.space_group_name_H-M   'P 1'
#
loop_
_entity.id
_entity.type
_entity.pdbx_description
1 polymer ?
#
loop_
_entity_poly.entity_id
_entity_poly.type
_entity_poly.pdbx_seq_one_letter_code
_entity_poly.pdbx_strand_id
1 'polypeptide(L)'
;MPTQEQTGIRPLESLDDFAETRCEAIGFIFHGNLAVVKGKGQGSTTTNLLHFARCARLEKINEEDTKIWFRSVRLAHTHLDELVGSKRWKWCKYCEKEITQRVLDES
;
A
#
# COMPACT_ATOMS: atom_id res chain seq x y z
N MET A 1 16.84 7.69 -18.98
CA MET A 1 17.84 7.57 -17.90
C MET A 1 17.72 6.17 -17.35
N PRO A 2 18.79 5.35 -17.32
CA PRO A 2 18.67 3.99 -16.82
C PRO A 2 18.68 3.96 -15.29
N THR A 3 18.23 2.83 -14.75
CA THR A 3 18.44 2.31 -13.39
C THR A 3 17.72 2.97 -12.22
N GLN A 4 16.48 2.53 -11.98
CA GLN A 4 16.10 2.10 -10.63
C GLN A 4 15.07 0.95 -10.67
N GLU A 5 15.46 -0.16 -11.30
CA GLU A 5 14.78 -1.47 -11.15
C GLU A 5 15.09 -2.15 -9.80
N GLN A 6 15.57 -1.42 -8.80
CA GLN A 6 16.08 -2.04 -7.59
C GLN A 6 14.96 -2.16 -6.56
N THR A 7 14.42 -3.38 -6.45
CA THR A 7 13.55 -3.96 -5.41
C THR A 7 12.03 -3.97 -5.64
N GLY A 8 11.46 -3.10 -6.47
CA GLY A 8 9.99 -3.08 -6.68
C GLY A 8 9.20 -2.73 -5.41
N ILE A 9 9.84 -2.06 -4.45
CA ILE A 9 9.28 -1.48 -3.23
C ILE A 9 9.79 -0.04 -3.15
N ARG A 10 8.89 0.94 -3.03
CA ARG A 10 9.25 2.38 -2.99
C ARG A 10 8.42 3.10 -1.91
N PRO A 11 9.00 3.63 -0.83
CA PRO A 11 8.28 4.54 0.06
C PRO A 11 7.90 5.82 -0.71
N LEU A 12 6.70 6.35 -0.47
CA LEU A 12 6.20 7.57 -1.10
C LEU A 12 6.30 8.69 -0.08
N GLU A 13 7.36 9.48 -0.18
CA GLU A 13 7.75 10.49 0.82
C GLU A 13 7.10 11.84 0.57
N SER A 14 6.65 12.10 -0.66
CA SER A 14 5.95 13.32 -1.04
C SER A 14 4.59 13.07 -1.69
N LEU A 15 3.74 14.12 -1.69
CA LEU A 15 2.48 14.10 -2.43
C LEU A 15 2.68 13.98 -3.94
N ASP A 16 3.81 14.49 -4.44
CA ASP A 16 4.18 14.40 -5.86
C ASP A 16 4.51 12.95 -6.25
N ASP A 17 5.33 12.26 -5.44
CA ASP A 17 5.61 10.82 -5.63
C ASP A 17 4.33 9.98 -5.60
N PHE A 18 3.42 10.32 -4.71
CA PHE A 18 2.13 9.65 -4.60
C PHE A 18 1.24 9.91 -5.83
N ALA A 19 1.18 11.15 -6.31
CA ALA A 19 0.44 11.52 -7.51
C ALA A 19 1.03 10.84 -8.76
N GLU A 20 2.36 10.85 -8.91
CA GLU A 20 3.07 10.17 -9.98
C GLU A 20 2.73 8.68 -10.02
N THR A 21 2.87 8.00 -8.87
CA THR A 21 2.57 6.57 -8.76
C THR A 21 1.12 6.25 -9.14
N ARG A 22 0.19 7.13 -8.78
CA ARG A 22 -1.23 6.99 -9.15
C ARG A 22 -1.45 7.21 -10.64
N CYS A 23 -0.74 8.17 -11.26
CA CYS A 23 -0.78 8.41 -12.70
C CYS A 23 -0.25 7.21 -13.49
N GLU A 24 0.79 6.54 -13.00
CA GLU A 24 1.30 5.31 -13.62
C GLU A 24 0.27 4.16 -13.56
N ALA A 25 -0.63 4.18 -12.58
CA ALA A 25 -1.72 3.22 -12.40
C ALA A 25 -1.26 1.73 -12.33
N ILE A 26 0.02 1.50 -12.04
CA ILE A 26 0.66 0.18 -11.99
C ILE A 26 1.06 -0.15 -10.56
N GLY A 27 0.84 -1.40 -10.16
CA GLY A 27 1.23 -1.90 -8.84
C GLY A 27 0.22 -1.58 -7.74
N PHE A 28 0.73 -1.49 -6.53
CA PHE A 28 -0.05 -1.47 -5.29
C PHE A 28 0.46 -0.39 -4.36
N ILE A 29 -0.44 0.25 -3.63
CA ILE A 29 -0.08 1.27 -2.64
C ILE A 29 -0.64 0.85 -1.29
N PHE A 30 0.26 0.68 -0.34
CA PHE A 30 -0.08 0.60 1.06
C PHE A 30 -0.22 2.02 1.63
N HIS A 31 -1.19 2.20 2.51
CA HIS A 31 -1.17 3.31 3.45
C HIS A 31 -1.57 2.83 4.85
N GLY A 32 -0.91 3.36 5.86
CA GLY A 32 -1.14 2.95 7.23
C GLY A 32 -0.22 3.63 8.23
N ASN A 33 -0.33 3.21 9.48
CA ASN A 33 0.54 3.69 10.54
C ASN A 33 1.50 2.57 10.94
N LEU A 34 2.80 2.81 10.73
CA LEU A 34 3.88 1.87 11.08
C LEU A 34 4.31 1.97 12.56
N ALA A 35 3.64 2.80 13.38
CA ALA A 35 4.01 2.98 14.79
C ALA A 35 3.95 1.64 15.55
N VAL A 36 5.13 1.05 15.70
CA VAL A 36 5.41 -0.08 16.57
C VAL A 36 5.19 0.38 18.01
N VAL A 37 4.02 0.05 18.56
CA VAL A 37 3.67 -0.03 20.00
C VAL A 37 4.60 0.75 20.94
N LYS A 38 4.55 2.08 20.98
CA LYS A 38 5.01 2.88 22.14
C LYS A 38 4.26 4.20 22.22
N GLY A 39 3.08 4.17 22.84
CA GLY A 39 2.41 5.40 23.24
C GLY A 39 0.91 5.21 23.42
N LYS A 40 0.45 5.28 24.66
CA LYS A 40 -0.97 5.45 24.97
C LYS A 40 -1.45 6.77 24.34
N GLY A 41 -2.47 6.68 23.50
CA GLY A 41 -3.33 7.81 23.20
C GLY A 41 -3.02 8.51 21.88
N GLN A 42 -3.55 7.97 20.79
CA GLN A 42 -4.29 8.74 19.79
C GLN A 42 -5.05 7.75 18.92
N GLY A 43 -6.37 7.77 19.05
CA GLY A 43 -7.24 6.97 18.20
C GLY A 43 -7.21 7.52 16.79
N SER A 44 -6.23 7.10 16.00
CA SER A 44 -6.36 7.24 14.56
C SER A 44 -7.15 6.06 14.01
N THR A 45 -8.21 6.37 13.28
CA THR A 45 -8.96 5.43 12.44
C THR A 45 -8.12 4.91 11.26
N THR A 46 -6.81 5.15 11.24
CA THR A 46 -5.87 4.61 10.25
C THR A 46 -5.82 3.09 10.38
N THR A 47 -6.56 2.42 9.50
CA THR A 47 -6.38 0.99 9.26
C THR A 47 -5.29 0.82 8.22
N ASN A 48 -4.35 -0.09 8.46
CA ASN A 48 -3.31 -0.47 7.51
C ASN A 48 -3.97 -1.15 6.29
N LEU A 49 -4.00 -0.46 5.16
CA LEU A 49 -4.73 -0.90 3.97
C LEU A 49 -3.82 -0.96 2.74
N LEU A 50 -4.00 -2.01 1.95
CA LEU A 50 -3.40 -2.17 0.63
C LEU A 50 -4.43 -1.90 -0.47
N HIS A 51 -4.03 -1.13 -1.47
CA HIS A 51 -4.85 -0.74 -2.61
C HIS A 51 -4.11 -1.04 -3.91
N PHE A 52 -4.85 -1.16 -5.02
CA PHE A 52 -4.27 -0.95 -6.33
C PHE A 52 -3.86 0.52 -6.49
N ALA A 53 -2.77 0.80 -7.21
CA ALA A 53 -2.34 2.19 -7.49
C ALA A 53 -3.43 3.02 -8.17
N ARG A 54 -4.29 2.38 -8.97
CA ARG A 54 -5.45 3.00 -9.64
C ARG A 54 -6.69 3.18 -8.77
N CYS A 55 -6.66 2.79 -7.49
CA CYS A 55 -7.86 2.82 -6.66
C CYS A 55 -8.31 4.25 -6.38
N ALA A 56 -9.56 4.60 -6.72
CA ALA A 56 -10.12 5.93 -6.45
C ALA A 56 -10.15 6.29 -4.95
N ARG A 57 -10.10 5.30 -4.04
CA ARG A 57 -10.09 5.58 -2.60
C ARG A 57 -8.78 6.17 -2.10
N LEU A 58 -7.71 6.09 -2.90
CA LEU A 58 -6.44 6.74 -2.63
C LEU A 58 -6.54 8.26 -2.59
N GLU A 59 -7.60 8.87 -3.14
CA GLU A 59 -7.83 10.33 -3.06
C GLU A 59 -8.24 10.81 -1.67
N LYS A 60 -8.66 9.89 -0.81
CA LYS A 60 -9.23 10.20 0.51
C LYS A 60 -8.39 9.65 1.66
N ILE A 61 -7.16 9.21 1.37
CA ILE A 61 -6.27 8.70 2.40
C ILE A 61 -5.62 9.86 3.14
N ASN A 62 -5.25 9.63 4.40
CA ASN A 62 -4.67 10.68 5.21
C ASN A 62 -3.25 11.00 4.72
N GLU A 63 -2.89 12.28 4.67
CA GLU A 63 -1.56 12.74 4.26
C GLU A 63 -0.48 12.26 5.24
N GLU A 64 -0.82 12.19 6.54
CA GLU A 64 0.08 11.75 7.61
C GLU A 64 0.34 10.23 7.63
N ASP A 65 -0.45 9.42 6.90
CA ASP A 65 -0.24 7.97 6.82
C ASP A 65 1.05 7.68 6.04
N THR A 66 1.81 6.69 6.51
CA THR A 66 2.94 6.14 5.75
C THR A 66 2.43 5.49 4.48
N LYS A 67 3.03 5.83 3.33
CA LYS A 67 2.65 5.31 2.01
C LYS A 67 3.81 4.54 1.39
N ILE A 68 3.54 3.35 0.87
CA ILE A 68 4.55 2.49 0.24
C ILE A 68 3.96 1.92 -1.04
N TRP A 69 4.67 2.10 -2.16
CA TRP A 69 4.37 1.46 -3.43
C TRP A 69 5.06 0.11 -3.57
N PHE A 70 4.37 -0.83 -4.21
CA PHE A 70 4.86 -2.15 -4.55
C PHE A 70 4.58 -2.47 -6.01
N ARG A 71 5.55 -3.03 -6.72
CA ARG A 71 5.42 -3.48 -8.11
C ARG A 71 4.51 -4.71 -8.25
N SER A 72 4.51 -5.61 -7.26
CA SER A 72 3.74 -6.86 -7.30
C SER A 72 3.05 -7.16 -5.97
N VAL A 73 1.97 -7.94 -6.05
CA VAL A 73 1.19 -8.36 -4.89
C VAL A 73 2.02 -9.22 -3.93
N ARG A 74 2.92 -10.06 -4.48
CA ARG A 74 3.79 -10.95 -3.71
C ARG A 74 4.77 -10.15 -2.85
N LEU A 75 5.40 -9.12 -3.44
CA LEU A 75 6.28 -8.21 -2.70
C LEU A 75 5.54 -7.46 -1.60
N ALA A 76 4.33 -6.95 -1.91
CA ALA A 76 3.50 -6.29 -0.91
C ALA A 76 3.18 -7.23 0.26
N HIS A 77 2.77 -8.48 -0.02
CA HIS A 77 2.47 -9.45 1.02
C HIS A 77 3.67 -9.75 1.92
N THR A 78 4.82 -10.12 1.34
CA THR A 78 6.02 -10.48 2.11
C THR A 78 6.48 -9.28 2.95
N HIS A 79 6.60 -8.10 2.34
CA HIS A 79 7.11 -6.93 3.03
C HIS A 79 6.16 -6.42 4.12
N LEU A 80 4.84 -6.41 3.89
CA LEU A 80 3.87 -5.95 4.89
C LEU A 80 3.72 -6.94 6.04
N ASP A 81 3.83 -8.25 5.78
CA ASP A 81 3.85 -9.25 6.84
C ASP A 81 5.09 -9.12 7.73
N GLU A 82 6.26 -8.82 7.14
CA GLU A 82 7.49 -8.55 7.90
C GLU A 82 7.43 -7.22 8.66
N LEU A 83 6.93 -6.17 8.02
CA LEU A 83 6.96 -4.81 8.55
C LEU A 83 5.86 -4.55 9.59
N VAL A 84 4.65 -5.02 9.33
CA VAL A 84 3.45 -4.71 10.12
C VAL A 84 2.95 -5.94 10.89
N GLY A 85 3.28 -7.14 10.42
CA GLY A 85 2.83 -8.42 10.95
C GLY A 85 1.67 -9.02 10.16
N SER A 86 1.71 -10.33 9.93
CA SER A 86 0.61 -11.07 9.31
C SER A 86 -0.70 -10.81 10.06
N LYS A 87 -1.76 -10.41 9.33
CA LYS A 87 -3.09 -9.99 9.84
C LYS A 87 -3.20 -8.56 10.41
N ARG A 88 -2.13 -7.77 10.39
CA ARG A 88 -2.15 -6.36 10.85
C ARG A 88 -2.40 -5.36 9.73
N TRP A 89 -2.56 -5.84 8.51
CA TRP A 89 -2.95 -5.09 7.33
C TRP A 89 -4.00 -5.88 6.55
N LYS A 90 -4.75 -5.22 5.66
CA LYS A 90 -5.75 -5.87 4.81
C LYS A 90 -5.94 -5.13 3.49
N TRP A 91 -6.61 -5.77 2.54
CA TRP A 91 -7.05 -5.09 1.33
C TRP A 91 -8.12 -4.04 1.63
N CYS A 92 -8.10 -2.95 0.88
CA CYS A 92 -9.26 -2.08 0.77
C CYS A 92 -10.45 -2.87 0.22
N LYS A 93 -11.64 -2.72 0.82
CA LYS A 93 -12.87 -3.45 0.41
C LYS A 93 -13.20 -3.37 -1.09
N TYR A 94 -12.76 -2.32 -1.78
CA TYR A 94 -12.96 -2.18 -3.22
C TYR A 94 -11.94 -3.01 -3.99
N CYS A 95 -10.66 -2.87 -3.65
CA CYS A 95 -9.57 -3.67 -4.24
C CYS A 95 -9.68 -5.16 -3.93
N GLU A 96 -10.18 -5.52 -2.74
CA GLU A 96 -10.43 -6.90 -2.31
C GLU A 96 -11.40 -7.62 -3.27
N LYS A 97 -12.44 -6.94 -3.73
CA LYS A 97 -13.38 -7.49 -4.72
C LYS A 97 -12.73 -7.73 -6.07
N GLU A 98 -11.84 -6.83 -6.49
CA GLU A 98 -11.12 -6.94 -7.77
C GLU A 98 -10.01 -8.01 -7.72
N ILE A 99 -9.29 -8.15 -6.61
CA ILE A 99 -8.19 -9.11 -6.52
C ILE A 99 -8.66 -10.55 -6.41
N THR A 100 -9.81 -10.77 -5.76
CA THR A 100 -10.43 -12.09 -5.69
C THR A 100 -10.69 -12.65 -7.09
N GLN A 101 -10.95 -11.80 -8.10
CA GLN A 101 -11.14 -12.24 -9.49
C GLN A 101 -9.84 -12.47 -10.25
N ARG A 102 -8.76 -11.71 -9.97
CA ARG A 102 -7.48 -11.85 -10.70
C ARG A 102 -6.59 -12.97 -10.16
N VAL A 103 -6.54 -13.17 -8.84
CA VAL A 103 -5.74 -14.25 -8.23
C VAL A 103 -6.30 -15.63 -8.58
N LEU A 104 -7.61 -15.74 -8.82
CA LEU A 104 -8.25 -16.96 -9.32
C LEU A 104 -7.92 -17.27 -10.79
N ASP A 105 -7.52 -16.29 -11.59
CA ASP A 105 -7.21 -16.44 -13.03
C ASP A 105 -5.72 -16.79 -13.27
N GLU A 106 -4.85 -16.46 -12.30
CA GLU A 106 -3.42 -16.83 -12.31
C GLU A 106 -3.11 -18.17 -11.60
N SER A 107 -4.13 -19.02 -11.36
CA SER A 107 -4.01 -20.35 -10.71
C SER A 107 -4.04 -21.52 -11.70
#